data_AF-A0A2D7T982-F1
#
_entry.id   AF-A0A2D7T982-F1
#
_cell.length_a   1.000
_cell.length_b   1.000
_cell.length_c   1.000
_cell.angle_alpha   90.00
_cell.angle_beta   90.00
_cell.angle_gamma   90.00
#
_symmetry.space_group_name_H-M   'P 1'
#
loop_
_entity.id
_entity.type
_entity.pdbx_description
1 polymer ?
#
loop_
_entity_poly.entity_id
_entity_poly.type
_entity_poly.pdbx_seq_one_letter_code
_entity_poly.pdbx_strand_id
1 'polypeptide(L)'
;MIINSGLNIIDSHVGLVKMMECNLDARGKAVRLFGGLFSLLVGIIIGILFGSEILIDSIWYSSSIIFILAGTFGIFEGRTGWCVVRAMGFKTPI
;
A
#
# COMPACT_ATOMS: atom_id res chain seq x y z
N MET A 1 -25.60 -32.91 6.52
CA MET A 1 -25.55 -31.64 7.28
C MET A 1 -24.14 -31.07 7.48
N ILE A 2 -23.05 -31.77 7.11
CA ILE A 2 -21.66 -31.29 7.29
C ILE A 2 -21.15 -30.42 6.12
N ILE A 3 -21.77 -30.52 4.94
CA ILE A 3 -21.31 -29.83 3.70
C ILE A 3 -21.60 -28.32 3.73
N ASN A 4 -22.63 -27.89 4.45
CA ASN A 4 -23.06 -26.47 4.50
C ASN A 4 -22.17 -25.60 5.42
N SER A 5 -21.55 -26.22 6.43
CA SER A 5 -20.61 -25.54 7.34
C SER A 5 -19.26 -25.26 6.68
N GLY A 6 -18.83 -26.09 5.73
CA GLY A 6 -17.61 -25.87 4.95
C GLY A 6 -17.75 -24.72 3.94
N LEU A 7 -18.89 -24.62 3.25
CA LEU A 7 -19.16 -23.54 2.30
C LEU A 7 -19.15 -22.15 2.96
N ASN A 8 -19.75 -22.01 4.14
CA ASN A 8 -19.73 -20.76 4.91
C ASN A 8 -18.33 -20.36 5.40
N ILE A 9 -17.46 -21.32 5.72
CA ILE A 9 -16.06 -21.02 6.09
C ILE A 9 -15.26 -20.58 4.86
N ILE A 10 -15.46 -21.22 3.71
CA ILE A 10 -14.78 -20.84 2.45
C ILE A 10 -15.30 -19.47 1.99
N ASP A 11 -16.61 -19.20 2.05
CA ASP A 11 -17.18 -17.88 1.76
C ASP A 11 -16.80 -16.82 2.80
N SER A 12 -16.44 -17.18 4.04
CA SER A 12 -15.89 -16.23 5.01
C SER A 12 -14.42 -15.91 4.71
N HIS A 13 -13.60 -16.89 4.33
CA HIS A 13 -12.22 -16.66 3.91
C HIS A 13 -12.11 -15.95 2.55
N VAL A 14 -13.00 -16.29 1.60
CA VAL A 14 -13.14 -15.61 0.30
C VAL A 14 -13.83 -14.25 0.48
N GLY A 15 -14.80 -14.14 1.39
CA GLY A 15 -15.56 -12.94 1.70
C GLY A 15 -14.72 -11.86 2.38
N LEU A 16 -13.78 -12.23 3.26
CA LEU A 16 -12.82 -11.26 3.82
C LEU A 16 -11.83 -10.74 2.77
N VAL A 17 -11.46 -11.54 1.76
CA VAL A 17 -10.64 -11.07 0.62
C VAL A 17 -11.47 -10.22 -0.35
N LYS A 18 -12.79 -10.41 -0.40
CA LYS A 18 -13.74 -9.70 -1.26
C LYS A 18 -14.14 -8.30 -0.74
N MET A 19 -13.71 -7.91 0.48
CA MET A 19 -14.23 -6.70 1.14
C MET A 19 -13.76 -5.36 0.55
N MET A 20 -12.76 -5.36 -0.33
CA MET A 20 -12.39 -4.14 -1.07
C MET A 20 -12.71 -4.35 -2.54
N GLU A 21 -13.81 -3.74 -2.98
CA GLU A 21 -14.15 -3.70 -4.40
C GLU A 21 -12.97 -3.11 -5.17
N CYS A 22 -12.52 -3.84 -6.18
CA CYS A 22 -11.47 -3.37 -7.07
C CYS A 22 -11.96 -2.10 -7.78
N ASN A 23 -11.37 -0.94 -7.44
CA ASN A 23 -11.70 0.37 -8.00
C ASN A 23 -10.54 0.93 -8.85
N LEU A 24 -9.51 0.11 -9.08
CA LEU A 24 -8.27 0.53 -9.71
C LEU A 24 -8.01 -0.26 -10.99
N ASP A 25 -7.77 0.46 -12.08
CA ASP A 25 -7.39 -0.13 -13.37
C ASP A 25 -5.99 -0.76 -13.30
N ALA A 26 -5.69 -1.70 -14.20
CA ALA A 26 -4.37 -2.34 -14.29
C ALA A 26 -3.22 -1.33 -14.42
N ARG A 27 -3.43 -0.21 -15.11
CA ARG A 27 -2.44 0.87 -15.22
C ARG A 27 -2.27 1.62 -13.90
N GLY A 28 -3.37 2.01 -13.25
CA GLY A 28 -3.35 2.67 -11.95
C GLY A 28 -2.72 1.79 -10.86
N LYS A 29 -2.92 0.47 -10.95
CA LYS A 29 -2.30 -0.55 -10.09
C LYS A 29 -0.78 -0.52 -10.21
N ALA A 30 -0.26 -0.56 -11.44
CA ALA A 30 1.17 -0.53 -11.69
C ALA A 30 1.81 0.77 -11.20
N VAL A 31 1.21 1.93 -11.54
CA VAL A 31 1.74 3.24 -11.14
C VAL A 31 1.84 3.36 -9.61
N ARG A 32 0.80 2.95 -8.88
CA ARG A 32 0.81 2.98 -7.41
C ARG A 32 1.81 2.01 -6.80
N LEU A 33 1.95 0.82 -7.36
CA LEU A 33 2.89 -0.19 -6.86
C LEU A 33 4.34 0.25 -7.11
N PHE A 34 4.67 0.76 -8.30
CA PHE A 34 6.00 1.28 -8.60
C PHE A 34 6.31 2.57 -7.84
N GLY A 35 5.36 3.50 -7.74
CA GLY A 35 5.52 4.72 -6.94
C GLY A 35 5.70 4.42 -5.45
N GLY A 36 4.92 3.48 -4.91
CA GLY A 36 5.05 3.01 -3.54
C GLY A 36 6.40 2.32 -3.28
N LEU A 37 6.84 1.46 -4.21
CA LEU A 37 8.15 0.81 -4.13
C LEU A 37 9.30 1.81 -4.18
N PHE A 38 9.22 2.79 -5.08
CA PHE A 38 10.23 3.85 -5.18
C PHE A 38 10.28 4.69 -3.90
N SER A 39 9.12 5.12 -3.38
CA SER A 39 9.02 5.85 -2.11
C SER A 39 9.62 5.05 -0.95
N LEU A 40 9.33 3.74 -0.88
CA LEU A 40 9.87 2.87 0.15
C LEU A 40 11.40 2.78 0.07
N LEU A 41 11.96 2.58 -1.13
CA LEU A 41 13.41 2.52 -1.34
C LEU A 41 14.09 3.83 -0.94
N VAL A 42 13.53 4.98 -1.34
CA VAL A 42 14.04 6.29 -0.95
C VAL A 42 14.04 6.45 0.58
N GLY A 43 12.95 6.07 1.25
CA GLY A 43 12.87 6.14 2.72
C GLY A 43 13.91 5.27 3.42
N ILE A 44 14.15 4.05 2.92
CA ILE A 44 15.19 3.15 3.44
C ILE A 44 16.58 3.75 3.24
N ILE A 45 16.88 4.29 2.05
CA ILE A 45 18.18 4.92 1.77
C ILE A 45 18.43 6.09 2.72
N ILE A 46 17.44 6.99 2.90
CA ILE A 46 17.56 8.11 3.84
C ILE A 46 17.78 7.60 5.27
N GLY A 47 17.10 6.54 5.68
CA GLY A 47 17.28 5.92 7.00
C GLY A 47 18.69 5.37 7.22
N ILE A 48 19.27 4.73 6.19
CA ILE A 48 20.65 4.24 6.22
C ILE A 48 21.63 5.42 6.32
N LEU A 49 21.44 6.47 5.50
CA LEU A 49 22.30 7.66 5.52
C LEU A 49 22.25 8.42 6.86
N PHE A 50 21.09 8.46 7.50
CA PHE A 50 20.92 9.01 8.84
C PHE A 50 21.63 8.14 9.89
N GLY A 51 21.48 6.82 9.81
CA GLY A 51 22.16 5.87 10.69
C GLY A 51 23.70 5.85 10.53
N SER A 52 24.22 6.27 9.37
CA SER A 52 25.66 6.44 9.14
C SER A 52 26.18 7.85 9.47
N GLU A 53 25.38 8.69 10.14
CA GLU A 53 25.70 10.08 10.54
C GLU A 53 26.07 11.01 9.38
N ILE A 54 25.72 10.65 8.13
CA ILE A 54 25.90 11.52 6.95
C ILE A 54 24.82 12.61 6.94
N LEU A 55 23.62 12.25 7.37
CA LEU A 55 22.50 13.18 7.57
C LEU A 55 22.27 13.35 9.08
N ILE A 56 22.51 14.55 9.58
CA ILE A 56 22.52 14.82 11.04
C ILE A 56 21.23 15.50 11.50
N ASP A 57 20.55 16.22 10.61
CA ASP A 57 19.30 16.90 10.96
C ASP A 57 18.17 15.90 11.24
N SER A 58 17.45 16.11 12.34
CA SER A 58 16.30 15.29 12.73
C SER A 58 15.16 15.29 11.69
N ILE A 59 15.16 16.23 10.74
CA ILE A 59 14.19 16.26 9.65
C ILE A 59 14.33 15.06 8.71
N TRP A 60 15.55 14.54 8.54
CA TRP A 60 15.83 13.38 7.69
C TRP A 60 15.29 12.10 8.31
N TYR A 61 15.35 11.98 9.64
CA TYR A 61 14.73 10.86 10.36
C TYR A 61 13.22 10.81 10.15
N SER A 62 12.53 11.94 10.39
CA SER A 62 11.09 12.05 10.16
C SER A 62 10.72 11.79 8.69
N SER A 63 11.52 12.30 7.76
CA SER A 63 11.32 12.08 6.33
C SER A 63 11.42 10.60 5.95
N SER A 64 12.44 9.88 6.46
CA SER A 64 12.59 8.44 6.24
C SER A 64 11.34 7.67 6.65
N ILE A 65 10.79 7.96 7.83
CA ILE A 65 9.56 7.32 8.33
C ILE A 65 8.38 7.60 7.39
N ILE A 66 8.18 8.85 6.99
CA ILE A 66 7.08 9.24 6.10
C ILE A 66 7.18 8.51 4.76
N PHE A 67 8.37 8.46 4.16
CA PHE A 67 8.59 7.77 2.89
C PHE A 67 8.35 6.26 2.97
N ILE A 68 8.76 5.63 4.07
CA ILE A 68 8.53 4.19 4.30
C ILE A 68 7.03 3.91 4.46
N LEU A 69 6.32 4.70 5.26
CA LEU A 69 4.88 4.53 5.49
C LEU A 69 4.08 4.80 4.21
N ALA A 70 4.34 5.91 3.53
CA ALA A 70 3.71 6.24 2.26
C ALA A 70 4.00 5.20 1.17
N GLY A 71 5.24 4.69 1.11
CA GLY A 71 5.65 3.65 0.17
C GLY A 71 4.94 2.33 0.42
N THR A 72 4.92 1.88 1.67
CA THR A 72 4.23 0.65 2.09
C THR A 72 2.73 0.75 1.82
N PHE A 73 2.12 1.90 2.09
CA PHE A 73 0.71 2.15 1.81
C PHE A 73 0.40 2.11 0.30
N GLY A 74 1.24 2.73 -0.54
CA GLY A 74 1.09 2.68 -1.99
C GLY A 74 1.21 1.26 -2.56
N ILE A 75 2.10 0.43 -2.00
CA ILE A 75 2.21 -0.99 -2.36
C ILE A 75 0.94 -1.75 -1.94
N PHE A 76 0.42 -1.51 -0.74
CA PHE A 76 -0.82 -2.14 -0.26
C PHE A 76 -2.01 -1.83 -1.17
N GLU A 77 -2.26 -0.55 -1.47
CA GLU A 77 -3.31 -0.12 -2.40
C GLU A 77 -3.14 -0.77 -3.79
N GLY A 78 -1.90 -0.78 -4.29
CA GLY A 78 -1.56 -1.42 -5.55
C GLY A 78 -1.78 -2.93 -5.54
N ARG A 79 -1.56 -3.63 -4.43
CA ARG A 79 -1.74 -5.10 -4.38
C ARG A 79 -3.21 -5.50 -4.31
N THR A 80 -4.00 -4.80 -3.52
CA THR A 80 -5.43 -5.09 -3.32
C THR A 80 -6.29 -4.60 -4.49
N GLY A 81 -5.77 -3.71 -5.35
CA GLY A 81 -6.55 -3.10 -6.42
C GLY A 81 -7.56 -2.08 -5.90
N TRP A 82 -7.32 -1.57 -4.68
CA TRP A 82 -8.18 -0.63 -4.00
C TRP A 82 -7.43 0.65 -3.70
N CYS A 83 -8.04 1.79 -4.05
CA CYS A 83 -7.47 3.12 -3.91
C CYS A 83 -8.38 3.94 -3.00
N VAL A 84 -7.87 4.33 -1.82
CA VAL A 84 -8.62 5.11 -0.83
C VAL A 84 -9.04 6.47 -1.39
N VAL A 85 -8.19 7.07 -2.20
CA VAL A 85 -8.42 8.40 -2.80
C VAL A 85 -9.63 8.39 -3.73
N ARG A 86 -9.77 7.35 -4.57
CA ARG A 86 -10.96 7.18 -5.41
C ARG A 86 -12.19 6.82 -4.59
N ALA A 87 -12.05 6.05 -3.51
CA ALA A 87 -13.15 5.73 -2.60
C ALA A 87 -13.68 6.98 -1.86
N MET A 88 -12.82 7.97 -1.58
CA MET A 88 -13.21 9.28 -1.05
C MET A 88 -13.86 10.21 -2.10
N GLY A 89 -14.02 9.76 -3.36
CA GLY A 89 -14.68 10.51 -4.43
C GLY A 89 -13.76 11.39 -5.27
N PHE A 90 -12.44 11.33 -5.07
CA PHE A 90 -11.50 12.08 -5.91
C PHE A 90 -11.30 11.40 -7.26
N LYS A 91 -11.48 12.15 -8.35
CA LYS A 91 -11.17 11.70 -9.71
C LYS A 91 -9.66 11.75 -9.94
N THR A 92 -9.00 10.61 -9.95
CA THR A 92 -7.63 10.50 -10.44
C THR A 92 -7.65 10.18 -11.94
N PRO A 93 -6.92 10.92 -12.79
CA PRO A 93 -6.91 10.68 -14.24
C PRO A 93 -6.17 9.38 -14.63
N ILE A 94 -5.39 8.84 -13.70
CA ILE A 94 -4.77 7.50 -13.72
C ILE A 94 -5.64 6.51 -12.98
#